data_AF-A0AA37HUM4-F1
#
_entry.id   AF-A0AA37HUM4-F1
#
_cell.length_a   1.000
_cell.length_b   1.000
_cell.length_c   1.000
_cell.angle_alpha   90.00
_cell.angle_beta   90.00
_cell.angle_gamma   90.00
#
_symmetry.space_group_name_H-M   'P 1'
#
loop_
_entity.id
_entity.type
_entity.pdbx_description
1 polymer ?
#
loop_
_entity_poly.entity_id
_entity_poly.type
_entity_poly.pdbx_seq_one_letter_code
_entity_poly.pdbx_strand_id
1 'polypeptide(L)'
;MIYNNKKHFYDPYDSLDAEWKARISHEMLSVREAAHLSGFSRQYINKLIANGIIDAKKNNDGNYVIAWIKFVRWFSALPITPTSPIGYASYSLKELMRYTGMSRCWLLKFATRNSIPSYYVGMYRRFCKSACEEAWKRESIALKRWLIIEEACALFDIDEEVIFALAALHKIRVKRLNKSQGYNKADILSVVKKGGKLCHE
;
A
#
# COMPACT_ATOMS: atom_id res chain seq x y z
N MET A 1 -15.91 40.72 27.35
CA MET A 1 -16.04 39.33 26.87
C MET A 1 -14.73 38.91 26.24
N ILE A 2 -14.00 37.98 26.86
CA ILE A 2 -12.79 37.40 26.26
C ILE A 2 -13.29 36.29 25.34
N TYR A 3 -13.25 36.53 24.02
CA TYR A 3 -13.49 35.48 23.03
C TYR A 3 -12.40 34.42 23.18
N ASN A 4 -12.75 33.33 23.88
CA ASN A 4 -11.86 32.19 24.04
C ASN A 4 -11.83 31.45 22.69
N ASN A 5 -10.82 31.76 21.87
CA ASN A 5 -10.63 31.23 20.53
C ASN A 5 -10.10 29.78 20.57
N LYS A 6 -10.80 28.91 21.31
CA LYS A 6 -10.54 27.47 21.27
C LYS A 6 -10.96 26.98 19.90
N LYS A 7 -10.01 26.49 19.09
CA LYS A 7 -10.30 25.86 17.79
C LYS A 7 -11.47 24.88 17.99
N HIS A 8 -12.58 25.09 17.29
CA HIS A 8 -13.73 24.17 17.29
C HIS A 8 -13.44 22.82 16.63
N PHE A 9 -12.27 22.69 15.99
CA PHE A 9 -11.84 21.50 15.27
C PHE A 9 -10.57 20.93 15.90
N TYR A 10 -10.61 19.63 16.19
CA TYR A 10 -9.43 18.82 16.52
C TYR A 10 -8.49 18.83 15.31
N ASP A 11 -7.31 19.44 15.44
CA ASP A 11 -6.21 19.24 14.51
C ASP A 11 -5.40 18.03 15.05
N PRO A 12 -5.40 16.88 14.37
CA PRO A 12 -4.71 15.68 14.84
C PRO A 12 -3.18 15.83 14.90
N TYR A 13 -2.66 16.96 14.45
CA TYR A 13 -1.26 17.32 14.56
C TYR A 13 -1.00 18.33 15.69
N ASP A 14 -2.01 18.74 16.47
CA ASP A 14 -1.81 19.61 17.66
C ASP A 14 -1.09 18.86 18.80
N SER A 15 -1.07 17.51 18.78
CA SER A 15 -0.29 16.70 19.71
C SER A 15 0.28 15.45 19.05
N LEU A 16 1.53 15.13 19.35
CA LEU A 16 2.13 13.85 18.97
C LEU A 16 1.49 12.69 19.77
N ASP A 17 1.13 11.62 19.07
CA ASP A 17 0.79 10.35 19.72
C ASP A 17 2.01 9.80 20.48
N ALA A 18 1.77 8.93 21.48
CA ALA A 18 2.82 8.44 22.39
C ALA A 18 4.03 7.84 21.64
N GLU A 19 3.78 7.12 20.55
CA GLU A 19 4.82 6.53 19.70
C GLU A 19 5.73 7.58 19.05
N TRP A 20 5.21 8.75 18.72
CA TRP A 20 5.96 9.83 18.12
C TRP A 20 6.66 10.69 19.15
N LYS A 21 6.06 10.92 20.32
CA LYS A 21 6.72 11.58 21.45
C LYS A 21 8.00 10.86 21.89
N ALA A 22 8.01 9.54 21.80
CA ALA A 22 9.21 8.75 22.10
C ALA A 22 10.35 8.94 21.06
N ARG A 23 10.01 9.34 19.82
CA ARG A 23 10.95 9.44 18.68
C ARG A 23 11.36 10.88 18.36
N ILE A 24 10.53 11.86 18.71
CA ILE A 24 10.76 13.28 18.49
C ILE A 24 10.80 13.97 19.86
N SER A 25 12.01 14.31 20.29
CA SER A 25 12.27 14.89 21.63
C SER A 25 12.22 16.42 21.67
N HIS A 26 12.19 17.09 20.53
CA HIS A 26 12.26 18.55 20.45
C HIS A 26 11.39 19.10 19.30
N GLU A 27 11.18 20.42 19.31
CA GLU A 27 10.24 21.04 18.36
C GLU A 27 10.80 21.13 16.92
N MET A 28 12.13 21.16 16.78
CA MET A 28 12.82 21.50 15.54
C MET A 28 13.81 20.40 15.18
N LEU A 29 13.49 19.68 14.11
CA LEU A 29 14.33 18.62 13.57
C LEU A 29 15.40 19.20 12.66
N SER A 30 16.65 18.80 12.86
CA SER A 30 17.70 18.98 11.86
C SER A 30 17.39 18.16 10.60
N VAL A 31 17.99 18.54 9.46
CA VAL A 31 17.91 17.74 8.22
C VAL A 31 18.40 16.31 8.43
N ARG A 32 19.38 16.09 9.31
CA ARG A 32 19.90 14.76 9.64
C ARG A 32 18.86 13.91 10.36
N GLU A 33 18.17 14.48 11.35
CA GLU A 33 17.12 13.78 12.08
C GLU A 33 15.93 13.49 11.18
N ALA A 34 15.50 14.45 10.35
CA ALA A 34 14.42 14.24 9.38
C ALA A 34 14.77 13.13 8.38
N ALA A 35 16.01 13.07 7.90
CA ALA A 35 16.50 12.00 7.03
C ALA A 35 16.45 10.63 7.73
N HIS A 36 16.97 10.55 8.95
CA HIS A 36 16.95 9.32 9.75
C HIS A 36 15.52 8.84 10.02
N LEU A 37 14.65 9.72 10.51
CA LEU A 37 13.26 9.41 10.85
C LEU A 37 12.46 8.97 9.63
N SER A 38 12.66 9.61 8.48
CA SER A 38 11.90 9.30 7.27
C SER A 38 12.44 8.13 6.46
N GLY A 39 13.67 7.68 6.72
CA GLY A 39 14.35 6.66 5.90
C GLY A 39 14.86 7.18 4.55
N PHE A 40 14.87 8.51 4.32
CA PHE A 40 15.44 9.13 3.11
C PHE A 40 16.84 9.69 3.35
N SER A 41 17.56 9.98 2.26
CA SER A 41 18.88 10.62 2.35
C SER A 41 18.78 12.11 2.72
N ARG A 42 19.82 12.64 3.38
CA ARG A 42 19.93 14.08 3.68
C ARG A 42 19.83 14.95 2.41
N GLN A 43 20.43 14.48 1.31
CA GLN A 43 20.36 15.17 0.02
C GLN A 43 18.93 15.27 -0.50
N TYR A 44 18.14 14.20 -0.35
CA TYR A 44 16.73 14.21 -0.73
C TYR A 44 15.93 15.19 0.11
N ILE A 45 16.11 15.18 1.43
CA ILE A 45 15.44 16.15 2.33
C ILE A 45 15.80 17.59 1.96
N ASN A 46 17.09 17.89 1.73
CA ASN A 46 17.52 19.23 1.28
C ASN A 46 16.88 19.62 -0.06
N LYS A 47 16.74 18.68 -1.00
CA LYS A 47 16.05 18.92 -2.28
C LYS A 47 14.56 19.25 -2.05
N LEU A 48 13.89 18.57 -1.13
CA LEU A 48 12.50 18.86 -0.79
C LEU A 48 12.33 20.24 -0.16
N ILE A 49 13.28 20.66 0.69
CA ILE A 49 13.31 22.02 1.26
C ILE A 49 13.52 23.05 0.14
N ALA A 50 14.52 22.85 -0.72
CA ALA A 50 14.82 23.75 -1.83
C ALA A 50 13.63 23.92 -2.80
N ASN A 51 12.84 22.86 -2.98
CA ASN A 51 11.63 22.88 -3.81
C ASN A 51 10.39 23.40 -3.08
N GLY A 52 10.50 23.82 -1.81
CA GLY A 52 9.36 24.29 -1.00
C GLY A 52 8.35 23.21 -0.63
N ILE A 53 8.69 21.92 -0.79
CA ILE A 53 7.80 20.79 -0.45
C ILE A 53 7.76 20.59 1.08
N ILE A 54 8.91 20.76 1.74
CA ILE A 54 9.01 20.78 3.20
C ILE A 54 9.38 22.18 3.63
N ASP A 55 8.51 22.78 4.44
CA ASP A 55 8.73 24.07 5.07
C ASP A 55 9.83 23.96 6.14
N ALA A 56 10.89 24.76 6.00
CA ALA A 56 12.05 24.78 6.89
C ALA A 56 12.58 26.21 7.05
N LYS A 57 13.18 26.49 8.20
CA LYS A 57 13.85 27.77 8.50
C LYS A 57 15.32 27.55 8.75
N LYS A 58 16.14 28.59 8.60
CA LYS A 58 17.54 28.53 9.05
C LYS A 58 17.62 28.82 10.55
N ASN A 59 18.46 28.07 11.25
CA ASN A 59 18.85 28.37 12.62
C ASN A 59 19.93 29.47 12.65
N ASN A 60 20.40 29.85 13.83
CA ASN A 60 21.44 30.88 14.00
C ASN A 60 22.77 30.51 13.31
N ASP A 61 23.03 29.22 13.11
CA ASP A 61 24.23 28.70 12.44
C ASP A 61 24.06 28.61 10.90
N GLY A 62 22.92 29.06 10.36
CA GLY A 62 22.60 29.00 8.93
C GLY A 62 22.11 27.63 8.43
N ASN A 63 21.97 26.64 9.30
CA ASN A 63 21.51 25.29 8.98
C ASN A 63 19.98 25.21 8.93
N TYR A 64 19.44 24.41 8.00
CA TYR A 64 17.99 24.18 7.93
C TYR A 64 17.49 23.34 9.11
N VAL A 65 16.39 23.80 9.72
CA VAL A 65 15.61 23.09 10.72
C VAL A 65 14.14 23.05 10.30
N ILE A 66 13.50 21.91 10.54
CA ILE A 66 12.13 21.59 10.16
C ILE A 66 11.31 21.44 11.43
N ALA A 67 10.21 22.18 11.57
CA ALA A 67 9.31 21.97 12.69
C ALA A 67 8.72 20.54 12.61
N TRP A 68 8.71 19.81 13.73
CA TRP A 68 8.27 18.40 13.73
C TRP A 68 6.88 18.22 13.11
N ILE A 69 5.97 19.16 13.35
CA ILE A 69 4.59 19.12 12.83
C ILE A 69 4.57 19.17 11.30
N LYS A 70 5.47 19.96 10.69
CA LYS A 70 5.60 20.08 9.23
C LYS A 70 6.19 18.79 8.65
N PHE A 71 7.17 18.21 9.34
CA PHE A 71 7.73 16.91 8.98
C PHE A 71 6.67 15.80 9.01
N VAL A 72 5.93 15.66 10.11
CA VAL A 72 4.89 14.63 10.25
C VAL A 72 3.80 14.81 9.20
N ARG A 73 3.33 16.04 8.95
CA ARG A 73 2.34 16.33 7.90
C ARG A 73 2.84 15.88 6.52
N TRP A 74 4.06 16.27 6.14
CA TRP A 74 4.66 15.83 4.88
C TRP A 74 4.78 14.30 4.81
N PHE A 75 5.37 13.67 5.82
CA PHE A 75 5.65 12.23 5.82
C PHE A 75 4.36 11.40 5.77
N SER A 76 3.34 11.84 6.52
CA SER A 76 2.00 11.22 6.56
C SER A 76 1.28 11.26 5.22
N ALA A 77 1.52 12.29 4.41
CA ALA A 77 0.89 12.51 3.12
C ALA A 77 1.56 11.72 1.97
N LEU A 78 2.71 11.09 2.21
CA LEU A 78 3.41 10.31 1.20
C LEU A 78 2.55 9.14 0.70
N PRO A 79 2.43 8.92 -0.63
CA PRO A 79 1.71 7.76 -1.17
C PRO A 79 2.27 6.44 -0.62
N ILE A 80 3.61 6.34 -0.57
CA ILE A 80 4.37 5.21 -0.03
C ILE A 80 5.45 5.78 0.90
N THR A 81 5.62 5.17 2.07
CA THR A 81 6.73 5.47 2.97
C THR A 81 7.73 4.33 2.90
N PRO A 82 9.04 4.61 2.99
CA PRO A 82 10.04 3.56 3.09
C PRO A 82 10.02 2.94 4.49
N THR A 83 10.78 1.88 4.65
CA THR A 83 11.14 1.38 5.98
C THR A 83 11.96 2.44 6.69
N SER A 84 11.58 2.73 7.93
CA SER A 84 12.16 3.80 8.73
C SER A 84 12.01 3.48 10.23
N PRO A 85 12.66 4.23 11.13
CA PRO A 85 12.45 4.09 12.57
C PRO A 85 11.00 4.28 13.03
N ILE A 86 10.18 4.93 12.20
CA ILE A 86 8.74 5.14 12.46
C ILE A 86 7.95 3.85 12.17
N GLY A 87 8.36 3.07 11.18
CA GLY A 87 7.64 1.86 10.80
C GLY A 87 8.14 1.24 9.50
N TYR A 88 7.55 0.10 9.14
CA TYR A 88 7.83 -0.60 7.90
C TYR A 88 7.35 0.18 6.66
N ALA A 89 7.92 -0.17 5.50
CA ALA A 89 7.46 0.35 4.23
C ALA A 89 5.94 0.12 4.06
N SER A 90 5.20 1.15 3.70
CA SER A 90 3.74 1.09 3.74
C SER A 90 3.07 1.95 2.68
N TYR A 91 1.85 1.55 2.33
CA TYR A 91 0.94 2.33 1.49
C TYR A 91 0.07 3.25 2.33
N SER A 92 -0.18 4.45 1.80
CA SER A 92 -1.39 5.20 2.16
C SER A 92 -2.62 4.45 1.62
N LEU A 93 -3.78 4.66 2.24
CA LEU A 93 -5.04 4.10 1.72
C LEU A 93 -5.31 4.49 0.26
N LYS A 94 -5.04 5.76 -0.09
CA LYS A 94 -5.22 6.27 -1.46
C LYS A 94 -4.29 5.60 -2.45
N GLU A 95 -3.05 5.33 -2.06
CA GLU A 95 -2.11 4.63 -2.93
C GLU A 95 -2.46 3.14 -3.06
N LEU A 96 -2.92 2.50 -1.99
CA LEU A 96 -3.41 1.12 -2.07
C LEU A 96 -4.63 0.99 -3.00
N MET A 97 -5.52 1.99 -3.00
CA MET A 97 -6.62 2.08 -3.99
C MET A 97 -6.09 2.16 -5.42
N ARG A 98 -5.07 2.97 -5.68
CA ARG A 98 -4.45 3.07 -7.02
C ARG A 98 -3.77 1.78 -7.43
N TYR A 99 -3.03 1.16 -6.52
CA TYR A 99 -2.30 -0.08 -6.78
C TYR A 99 -3.23 -1.26 -7.09
N THR A 100 -4.34 -1.40 -6.35
CA THR A 100 -5.28 -2.52 -6.51
C THR A 100 -6.42 -2.24 -7.50
N GLY A 101 -6.72 -0.97 -7.78
CA GLY A 101 -7.93 -0.56 -8.49
C GLY A 101 -9.22 -0.72 -7.67
N MET A 102 -9.13 -1.07 -6.39
CA MET A 102 -10.29 -1.38 -5.55
C MET A 102 -10.78 -0.16 -4.75
N SER A 103 -12.08 -0.19 -4.41
CA SER A 103 -12.70 0.88 -3.63
C SER A 103 -12.21 0.91 -2.18
N ARG A 104 -12.36 2.05 -1.52
CA ARG A 104 -12.00 2.24 -0.10
C ARG A 104 -12.66 1.20 0.81
N CYS A 105 -13.97 1.01 0.69
CA CYS A 105 -14.71 0.06 1.53
C CYS A 105 -14.22 -1.37 1.34
N TRP A 106 -13.96 -1.76 0.08
CA TRP A 106 -13.42 -3.07 -0.23
C TRP A 106 -12.03 -3.27 0.38
N LEU A 107 -11.16 -2.26 0.30
CA LEU A 107 -9.81 -2.32 0.85
C LEU A 107 -9.75 -2.40 2.37
N LEU A 108 -10.69 -1.76 3.07
CA LEU A 108 -10.78 -1.90 4.52
C LEU A 108 -11.15 -3.33 4.91
N LYS A 109 -12.07 -3.98 4.17
CA LYS A 109 -12.39 -5.40 4.36
C LYS A 109 -11.23 -6.31 3.96
N PHE A 110 -10.51 -5.97 2.89
CA PHE A 110 -9.29 -6.66 2.44
C PHE A 110 -8.20 -6.66 3.49
N ALA A 111 -7.93 -5.49 4.09
CA ALA A 111 -6.92 -5.36 5.12
C ALA A 111 -7.26 -6.23 6.34
N THR A 112 -8.53 -6.23 6.78
CA THR A 112 -8.98 -7.05 7.90
C THR A 112 -8.89 -8.55 7.60
N ARG A 113 -9.44 -9.02 6.47
CA ARG A 113 -9.48 -10.46 6.16
C ARG A 113 -8.11 -11.08 5.91
N ASN A 114 -7.15 -10.29 5.43
CA ASN A 114 -5.76 -10.73 5.22
C ASN A 114 -4.85 -10.42 6.42
N SER A 115 -5.40 -9.92 7.53
CA SER A 115 -4.63 -9.52 8.72
C SER A 115 -3.46 -8.59 8.38
N ILE A 116 -3.68 -7.63 7.47
CA ILE A 116 -2.64 -6.72 7.02
C ILE A 116 -2.18 -5.84 8.18
N PRO A 117 -0.88 -5.87 8.56
CA PRO A 117 -0.37 -5.00 9.61
C PRO A 117 -0.54 -3.53 9.21
N SER A 118 -0.97 -2.71 10.17
CA SER A 118 -1.13 -1.28 9.97
C SER A 118 -0.64 -0.47 11.17
N TYR A 119 -0.18 0.75 10.92
CA TYR A 119 0.19 1.72 11.94
C TYR A 119 -0.27 3.12 11.55
N TYR A 120 -0.17 4.09 12.45
CA TYR A 120 -0.58 5.47 12.19
C TYR A 120 0.63 6.40 12.05
N VAL A 121 0.54 7.30 11.07
CA VAL A 121 1.47 8.43 10.90
C VAL A 121 0.61 9.69 10.94
N GLY A 122 0.62 10.36 12.10
CA GLY A 122 -0.41 11.36 12.42
C GLY A 122 -1.81 10.77 12.27
N MET A 123 -2.69 11.45 11.56
CA MET A 123 -4.08 10.98 11.35
C MET A 123 -4.22 9.84 10.32
N TYR A 124 -3.18 9.53 9.53
CA TYR A 124 -3.31 8.60 8.42
C TYR A 124 -2.86 7.19 8.80
N ARG A 125 -3.79 6.24 8.70
CA ARG A 125 -3.51 4.81 8.77
C ARG A 125 -2.71 4.36 7.55
N ARG A 126 -1.65 3.62 7.82
CA ARG A 126 -0.68 3.07 6.87
C ARG A 126 -0.78 1.56 6.83
N PHE A 127 -0.64 0.96 5.65
CA PHE A 127 -0.78 -0.50 5.47
C PHE A 127 0.54 -1.09 4.98
N CYS A 128 1.00 -2.17 5.62
CA CYS A 128 2.28 -2.80 5.30
C CYS A 128 2.37 -3.16 3.81
N LYS A 129 3.40 -2.64 3.13
CA LYS A 129 3.55 -2.75 1.68
C LYS A 129 3.68 -4.21 1.24
N SER A 130 4.63 -4.95 1.84
CA SER A 130 4.87 -6.35 1.47
C SER A 130 3.63 -7.22 1.70
N ALA A 131 3.00 -7.11 2.87
CA ALA A 131 1.78 -7.86 3.18
C ALA A 131 0.63 -7.52 2.22
N CYS A 132 0.47 -6.24 1.84
CA CYS A 132 -0.51 -5.84 0.83
C CYS A 132 -0.22 -6.48 -0.54
N GLU A 133 1.03 -6.45 -1.00
CA GLU A 133 1.42 -7.01 -2.29
C GLU A 133 1.24 -8.54 -2.32
N GLU A 134 1.61 -9.24 -1.26
CA GLU A 134 1.43 -10.70 -1.13
C GLU A 134 -0.05 -11.12 -1.07
N ALA A 135 -0.87 -10.40 -0.30
CA ALA A 135 -2.30 -10.63 -0.26
C ALA A 135 -2.97 -10.30 -1.61
N TRP A 136 -2.55 -9.21 -2.26
CA TRP A 136 -3.09 -8.81 -3.55
C TRP A 136 -2.71 -9.78 -4.67
N LYS A 137 -1.49 -10.33 -4.68
CA LYS A 137 -1.10 -11.41 -5.62
C LYS A 137 -2.08 -12.58 -5.56
N ARG A 138 -2.47 -13.02 -4.36
CA ARG A 138 -3.42 -14.12 -4.17
C ARG A 138 -4.84 -13.74 -4.61
N GLU A 139 -5.33 -12.59 -4.18
CA GLU A 139 -6.72 -12.20 -4.43
C GLU A 139 -6.99 -11.67 -5.85
N SER A 140 -6.01 -11.02 -6.47
CA SER A 140 -6.17 -10.50 -7.84
C SER A 140 -6.42 -11.63 -8.84
N ILE A 141 -5.80 -12.80 -8.65
CA ILE A 141 -6.08 -14.02 -9.44
C ILE A 141 -7.56 -14.42 -9.31
N ALA A 142 -8.14 -14.31 -8.11
CA ALA A 142 -9.55 -14.59 -7.91
C ALA A 142 -10.48 -13.61 -8.66
N LEU A 143 -10.02 -12.39 -8.92
CA LEU A 143 -10.79 -11.36 -9.63
C LEU A 143 -10.55 -11.37 -11.15
N LYS A 144 -9.47 -12.02 -11.63
CA LYS A 144 -9.17 -12.12 -13.05
C LYS A 144 -10.23 -12.96 -13.78
N ARG A 145 -10.72 -12.42 -14.89
CA ARG A 145 -11.57 -13.16 -15.83
C ARG A 145 -10.77 -14.12 -16.72
N TRP A 146 -9.51 -13.77 -17.00
CA TRP A 146 -8.62 -14.51 -17.89
C TRP A 146 -7.33 -14.80 -17.14
N LEU A 147 -6.96 -16.07 -17.07
CA LEU A 147 -5.82 -16.59 -16.32
C LEU A 147 -4.75 -17.06 -17.29
N ILE A 148 -3.47 -16.81 -16.98
CA ILE A 148 -2.38 -17.54 -17.64
C ILE A 148 -2.32 -18.98 -17.11
N ILE A 149 -1.56 -19.85 -17.77
CA ILE A 149 -1.55 -21.29 -17.46
C ILE A 149 -1.17 -21.52 -16.00
N GLU A 150 -0.14 -20.84 -15.50
CA GLU A 150 0.36 -20.98 -14.12
C GLU A 150 -0.68 -20.54 -13.08
N GLU A 151 -1.44 -19.48 -13.38
CA GLU A 151 -2.51 -18.98 -12.51
C GLU A 151 -3.71 -19.92 -12.48
N ALA A 152 -4.02 -20.54 -13.62
CA ALA A 152 -5.11 -21.50 -13.71
C ALA A 152 -4.74 -22.80 -12.98
N CYS A 153 -3.55 -23.37 -13.21
CA CYS A 153 -3.09 -24.57 -12.50
C CYS A 153 -3.10 -24.34 -10.98
N ALA A 154 -2.55 -23.22 -10.51
CA ALA A 154 -2.51 -22.88 -9.09
C ALA A 154 -3.90 -22.63 -8.48
N LEU A 155 -4.85 -22.06 -9.24
CA LEU A 155 -6.19 -21.75 -8.74
C LEU A 155 -7.11 -22.98 -8.67
N PHE A 156 -6.98 -23.89 -9.64
CA PHE A 156 -7.87 -25.04 -9.81
C PHE A 156 -7.28 -26.35 -9.29
N ASP A 157 -5.98 -26.37 -8.98
CA ASP A 157 -5.23 -27.56 -8.54
C ASP A 157 -5.29 -28.67 -9.61
N ILE A 158 -4.91 -28.30 -10.84
CA ILE A 158 -4.89 -29.17 -12.03
C ILE A 158 -3.60 -28.97 -12.82
N ASP A 159 -3.18 -30.01 -13.52
CA ASP A 159 -2.00 -29.96 -14.39
C ASP A 159 -2.28 -29.17 -15.68
N GLU A 160 -1.20 -28.67 -16.28
CA GLU A 160 -1.29 -27.86 -17.50
C GLU A 160 -1.86 -28.65 -18.69
N GLU A 161 -1.59 -29.96 -18.77
CA GLU A 161 -2.12 -30.80 -19.86
C GLU A 161 -3.65 -30.85 -19.85
N VAL A 162 -4.27 -30.82 -18.66
CA VAL A 162 -5.73 -30.82 -18.53
C VAL A 162 -6.31 -29.53 -19.13
N ILE A 163 -5.70 -28.39 -18.85
CA ILE A 163 -6.15 -27.09 -19.38
C ILE A 163 -5.95 -27.05 -20.91
N PHE A 164 -4.81 -27.53 -21.40
CA PHE A 164 -4.57 -27.59 -22.84
C PHE A 164 -5.55 -28.53 -23.55
N ALA A 165 -5.86 -29.69 -22.98
CA ALA A 165 -6.85 -30.62 -23.52
C ALA A 165 -8.24 -29.98 -23.55
N LEU A 166 -8.67 -29.33 -22.47
CA LEU A 166 -9.96 -28.64 -22.41
C LEU A 166 -10.05 -27.47 -23.42
N ALA A 167 -8.95 -26.76 -23.66
CA ALA A 167 -8.86 -25.75 -24.69
C ALA A 167 -8.94 -26.33 -26.11
N ALA A 168 -8.22 -27.43 -26.38
CA ALA A 168 -8.24 -28.14 -27.66
C ALA A 168 -9.62 -28.74 -27.97
N LEU A 169 -10.33 -29.21 -26.95
CA LEU A 169 -11.72 -29.68 -27.04
C LEU A 169 -12.76 -28.55 -27.13
N HIS A 170 -12.33 -27.29 -27.23
CA HIS A 170 -13.18 -26.10 -27.25
C HIS A 170 -14.12 -25.96 -26.03
N LYS A 171 -13.81 -26.63 -24.92
CA LYS A 171 -14.56 -26.51 -23.66
C LYS A 171 -14.21 -25.24 -22.89
N ILE A 172 -13.02 -24.68 -23.13
CA ILE A 172 -12.56 -23.41 -22.55
C ILE A 172 -12.21 -22.43 -23.67
N ARG A 173 -12.69 -21.19 -23.56
CA ARG A 173 -12.26 -20.11 -24.44
C ARG A 173 -10.84 -19.68 -24.14
N VAL A 174 -10.04 -19.55 -25.18
CA VAL A 174 -8.66 -19.05 -25.13
C VAL A 174 -8.58 -17.72 -25.87
N LYS A 175 -7.81 -16.78 -25.34
CA LYS A 175 -7.45 -15.55 -26.04
C LYS A 175 -5.98 -15.24 -25.89
N ARG A 176 -5.43 -14.40 -26.77
CA ARG A 176 -4.08 -13.89 -26.61
C ARG A 176 -4.06 -12.77 -25.56
N LEU A 177 -3.16 -12.88 -24.58
CA LEU A 177 -2.86 -11.87 -23.58
C LEU A 177 -1.42 -11.41 -23.78
N ASN A 178 -1.19 -10.30 -24.48
CA ASN A 178 0.15 -9.78 -24.78
C ASN A 178 1.12 -10.89 -25.26
N LYS A 179 2.00 -11.38 -24.37
CA LYS A 179 3.01 -12.42 -24.62
C LYS A 179 2.58 -13.86 -24.29
N SER A 180 1.39 -14.06 -23.73
CA SER A 180 0.92 -15.35 -23.21
C SER A 180 -0.47 -15.70 -23.75
N GLN A 181 -0.88 -16.96 -23.62
CA GLN A 181 -2.28 -17.35 -23.79
C GLN A 181 -3.05 -17.13 -22.47
N GLY A 182 -4.29 -16.70 -22.59
CA GLY A 182 -5.21 -16.51 -21.48
C GLY A 182 -6.41 -17.44 -21.61
N TYR A 183 -6.70 -18.17 -20.54
CA TYR A 183 -7.80 -19.13 -20.43
C TYR A 183 -8.94 -18.51 -19.63
N ASN A 184 -10.17 -18.69 -20.12
CA ASN A 184 -11.34 -18.10 -19.48
C ASN A 184 -11.66 -18.82 -18.17
N LYS A 185 -11.64 -18.07 -17.06
CA LYS A 185 -11.88 -18.61 -15.72
C LYS A 185 -13.27 -19.23 -15.53
N ALA A 186 -14.30 -18.62 -16.11
CA ALA A 186 -15.68 -19.09 -15.94
C ALA A 186 -15.89 -20.42 -16.67
N ASP A 187 -15.21 -20.61 -17.80
CA ASP A 187 -15.26 -21.88 -18.53
C ASP A 187 -14.50 -22.96 -17.76
N ILE A 188 -13.33 -22.67 -17.16
CA ILE A 188 -12.64 -23.66 -16.32
C ILE A 188 -13.52 -24.09 -15.13
N LEU A 189 -14.18 -23.12 -14.47
CA LEU A 189 -15.10 -23.38 -13.35
C LEU A 189 -16.30 -24.27 -13.72
N SER A 190 -16.76 -24.25 -14.98
CA SER A 190 -17.90 -25.07 -15.39
C SER A 190 -17.51 -26.54 -15.55
N VAL A 191 -16.24 -26.81 -15.88
CA VAL A 191 -15.72 -28.17 -16.10
C VAL A 191 -14.93 -28.74 -14.91
N VAL A 192 -14.39 -27.89 -14.03
CA VAL A 192 -13.52 -28.29 -12.91
C VAL A 192 -14.09 -27.78 -11.59
N LYS A 193 -14.44 -28.67 -10.65
CA LYS A 193 -14.78 -28.29 -9.27
C LYS A 193 -13.50 -27.90 -8.51
N LYS A 194 -13.64 -27.05 -7.49
CA LYS A 194 -12.54 -26.79 -6.53
C LYS A 194 -11.98 -28.11 -5.99
N GLY A 195 -10.69 -28.37 -6.20
CA GLY A 195 -9.98 -29.60 -5.80
C GLY A 195 -9.77 -30.60 -6.94
N GLY A 196 -9.53 -30.14 -8.17
CA GLY A 196 -9.06 -30.97 -9.29
C GLY A 196 -10.06 -31.96 -9.91
N LYS A 197 -11.28 -32.11 -9.37
CA LYS A 197 -12.26 -33.06 -9.90
C LYS A 197 -13.04 -32.47 -11.07
N LEU A 198 -13.00 -33.14 -12.23
CA LEU A 198 -13.84 -32.83 -13.37
C LEU A 198 -15.32 -33.00 -13.00
N CYS A 199 -16.18 -32.10 -13.49
CA CYS A 199 -17.60 -32.08 -13.18
C CYS A 199 -18.40 -33.27 -13.76
N HIS A 200 -17.79 -34.06 -14.64
CA HIS A 200 -18.42 -35.22 -15.29
C HIS A 200 -17.42 -36.38 -15.43
N GLU A 201 -17.60 -37.38 -14.57
CA GLU A 201 -17.65 -38.80 -14.96
C GLU A 201 -19.11 -39.25 -14.80
#